data_AF-A0A7C3E653-F1
#
_entry.id   AF-A0A7C3E653-F1
#
_cell.length_a   1.000
_cell.length_b   1.000
_cell.length_c   1.000
_cell.angle_alpha   90.00
_cell.angle_beta   90.00
_cell.angle_gamma   90.00
#
_symmetry.space_group_name_H-M   'P 1'
#
loop_
_entity.id
_entity.type
_entity.pdbx_description
1 polymer ?
#
loop_
_entity_poly.entity_id
_entity_poly.type
_entity_poly.pdbx_seq_one_letter_code
_entity_poly.pdbx_strand_id
1 'polypeptide(L)'
;MIRRQKGFTLVEIMIVVSIIALLLAIALPNFLHARDISRARNCQSNLRMIASAKEQWAMDYHKNGTDTPTPAELVNAYIKGSGGSLPLCPSSGTYTIGNLATWPSCSIGTNDTDDPSDDHIYLHSGG
;
A
#
# COMPACT_ATOMS: atom_id res chain seq x y z
N MET A 1 -14.08 -57.09 -18.17
CA MET A 1 -14.62 -56.22 -19.25
C MET A 1 -13.86 -54.89 -19.19
N ILE A 2 -12.85 -54.71 -20.04
CA ILE A 2 -11.98 -53.52 -20.03
C ILE A 2 -12.77 -52.38 -20.69
N ARG A 3 -13.14 -51.36 -19.91
CA ARG A 3 -13.80 -50.15 -20.44
C ARG A 3 -12.80 -49.42 -21.35
N ARG A 4 -13.16 -49.23 -22.63
CA ARG A 4 -12.41 -48.36 -23.53
C ARG A 4 -12.52 -46.93 -23.02
N GLN A 5 -11.46 -46.41 -22.42
CA GLN A 5 -11.38 -45.00 -22.10
C GLN A 5 -11.25 -44.22 -23.42
N LYS A 6 -12.15 -43.27 -23.66
CA LYS A 6 -12.04 -42.33 -24.77
C LYS A 6 -10.91 -41.35 -24.44
N GLY A 7 -9.86 -41.32 -25.26
CA GLY A 7 -8.80 -40.32 -25.15
C GLY A 7 -9.26 -38.95 -25.66
N PHE A 8 -8.69 -37.88 -25.11
CA PHE A 8 -8.87 -36.53 -25.61
C PHE A 8 -8.37 -36.41 -27.06
N THR A 9 -9.13 -35.72 -27.91
CA THR A 9 -8.65 -35.41 -29.26
C THR A 9 -7.65 -34.26 -29.22
N LEU A 10 -6.64 -34.28 -30.10
CA LEU A 10 -5.65 -33.20 -30.19
C LEU A 10 -6.31 -31.84 -30.45
N VAL A 11 -7.37 -31.84 -31.27
CA VAL A 11 -8.15 -30.64 -31.62
C VAL A 11 -8.85 -30.04 -30.40
N GLU A 12 -9.39 -30.88 -29.53
CA GLU A 12 -10.08 -30.46 -28.30
C GLU A 12 -9.13 -29.73 -27.35
N ILE A 13 -7.88 -30.20 -27.24
CA ILE A 13 -6.86 -29.48 -26.46
C ILE A 13 -6.46 -28.16 -27.13
N MET A 14 -6.34 -28.11 -28.47
CA MET A 14 -5.94 -26.88 -29.18
C MET A 14 -6.94 -25.73 -29.00
N ILE A 15 -8.23 -26.00 -29.08
CA ILE A 15 -9.26 -24.96 -28.90
C ILE A 15 -9.23 -24.43 -27.46
N VAL A 16 -9.07 -25.32 -26.47
CA VAL A 16 -9.03 -24.95 -25.06
C VAL A 16 -7.85 -24.03 -24.75
N VAL A 17 -6.64 -24.38 -25.17
CA VAL A 17 -5.47 -23.52 -24.93
C VAL A 17 -5.56 -22.19 -25.66
N SER A 18 -6.19 -22.17 -26.85
CA SER A 18 -6.40 -20.93 -27.62
C SER A 18 -7.32 -19.95 -26.88
N ILE A 19 -8.41 -20.46 -26.30
CA ILE A 19 -9.34 -19.62 -25.50
C ILE A 19 -8.66 -19.13 -24.22
N ILE A 20 -7.91 -19.99 -23.52
CA ILE A 20 -7.17 -19.60 -22.31
C ILE A 20 -6.14 -18.51 -22.63
N ALA A 21 -5.41 -18.62 -23.75
CA ALA A 21 -4.43 -17.62 -24.17
C ALA A 21 -5.08 -16.25 -24.43
N LEU A 22 -6.26 -16.21 -25.07
CA LEU A 22 -7.01 -14.99 -25.30
C LEU A 22 -7.47 -14.34 -23.98
N LEU A 23 -7.98 -15.12 -23.03
CA LEU A 23 -8.39 -14.61 -21.73
C LEU A 23 -7.21 -14.06 -20.93
N LEU A 24 -6.08 -14.78 -20.90
CA LEU A 24 -4.86 -14.34 -20.20
C LEU A 24 -4.25 -13.08 -20.81
N ALA A 25 -4.32 -12.91 -22.15
CA ALA A 25 -3.83 -11.71 -22.83
C ALA A 25 -4.48 -10.43 -22.32
N ILE A 26 -5.77 -10.49 -21.93
CA ILE A 26 -6.51 -9.35 -21.38
C ILE A 26 -6.36 -9.29 -19.85
N ALA A 27 -6.41 -10.43 -19.17
CA ALA A 27 -6.42 -10.49 -17.71
C ALA A 27 -5.06 -10.12 -17.09
N LEU A 28 -3.95 -10.57 -17.67
CA LEU A 28 -2.62 -10.38 -17.09
C LEU A 28 -2.18 -8.91 -16.99
N PRO A 29 -2.26 -8.06 -18.04
CA PRO A 29 -1.84 -6.66 -17.92
C PRO A 29 -2.66 -5.91 -16.88
N ASN A 30 -3.97 -6.17 -16.83
CA ASN A 30 -4.85 -5.55 -15.84
C ASN A 30 -4.52 -6.02 -14.40
N PHE A 31 -4.21 -7.30 -14.21
CA PHE A 31 -3.81 -7.83 -12.91
C PHE A 31 -2.52 -7.21 -12.39
N LEU A 32 -1.52 -7.02 -13.26
CA LEU A 32 -0.26 -6.37 -12.88
C LEU A 32 -0.49 -4.92 -12.47
N HIS A 33 -1.29 -4.17 -13.24
CA HIS A 33 -1.64 -2.79 -12.91
C HIS A 33 -2.41 -2.68 -11.58
N ALA A 34 -3.42 -3.53 -11.38
CA ALA A 34 -4.20 -3.57 -10.14
C ALA A 34 -3.34 -3.89 -8.92
N ARG A 35 -2.34 -4.78 -9.07
CA ARG A 35 -1.38 -5.08 -8.00
C ARG A 35 -0.53 -3.86 -7.64
N ASP A 36 -0.06 -3.10 -8.62
CA ASP A 36 0.77 -1.94 -8.35
C ASP A 36 -0.04 -0.79 -7.73
N ILE A 37 -1.29 -0.58 -8.16
CA ILE A 37 -2.24 0.32 -7.48
C ILE A 37 -2.47 -0.12 -6.04
N SER A 38 -2.69 -1.43 -5.79
CA SER A 38 -2.89 -1.94 -4.44
C SER A 38 -1.68 -1.66 -3.54
N ARG A 39 -0.46 -1.83 -4.05
CA ARG A 39 0.77 -1.48 -3.32
C ARG A 39 0.84 0.01 -3.00
N ALA A 40 0.54 0.88 -3.96
CA ALA A 40 0.52 2.32 -3.75
C ALA A 40 -0.53 2.74 -2.69
N ARG A 41 -1.76 2.25 -2.80
CA ARG A 41 -2.84 2.50 -1.84
C ARG A 41 -2.50 2.01 -0.42
N ASN A 42 -1.91 0.83 -0.31
CA ASN A 42 -1.45 0.30 0.98
C ASN A 42 -0.33 1.19 1.57
N CYS A 43 0.59 1.68 0.74
CA CYS A 43 1.62 2.61 1.19
C CYS A 43 1.02 3.92 1.71
N GLN A 44 0.07 4.50 0.99
CA GLN A 44 -0.64 5.71 1.39
C GLN A 44 -1.44 5.50 2.68
N SER A 45 -2.12 4.35 2.81
CA SER A 45 -2.85 3.98 4.04
C SER A 45 -1.92 3.90 5.25
N ASN A 46 -0.74 3.29 5.11
CA ASN A 46 0.27 3.27 6.15
C ASN A 46 0.75 4.68 6.55
N LEU A 47 0.96 5.57 5.57
CA LEU A 47 1.34 6.97 5.85
C LEU A 47 0.26 7.71 6.65
N ARG A 48 -1.02 7.54 6.28
CA ARG A 48 -2.15 8.11 7.03
C ARG A 48 -2.24 7.56 8.44
N MET A 49 -1.99 6.26 8.62
CA MET A 49 -1.92 5.63 9.94
C MET A 49 -0.79 6.22 10.79
N ILE A 50 0.39 6.45 10.21
CA ILE A 50 1.51 7.10 10.89
C ILE A 50 1.18 8.55 11.24
N ALA A 51 0.57 9.31 10.32
CA ALA A 51 0.16 10.69 10.56
C ALA A 51 -0.81 10.79 11.74
N SER A 52 -1.85 9.95 11.76
CA SER A 52 -2.81 9.90 12.87
C SER A 52 -2.14 9.48 14.18
N ALA A 53 -1.18 8.55 14.15
CA ALA A 53 -0.42 8.17 15.34
C ALA A 53 0.42 9.35 15.90
N LYS A 54 1.03 10.16 15.02
CA LYS A 54 1.76 11.36 15.43
C LYS A 54 0.83 12.36 16.12
N GLU A 55 -0.33 12.62 15.54
CA GLU A 55 -1.31 13.55 16.11
C GLU A 55 -1.81 13.08 17.48
N GLN A 56 -2.10 11.79 17.63
CA GLN A 56 -2.49 11.21 18.91
C GLN A 56 -1.39 11.35 19.97
N TRP A 57 -0.14 11.04 19.60
CA TRP A 57 1.01 11.29 20.47
C TRP A 57 1.15 12.77 20.85
N ALA A 58 0.90 13.69 19.92
CA ALA A 58 0.96 15.11 20.21
C ALA A 58 -0.08 15.55 21.24
N MET A 59 -1.31 15.03 21.12
CA MET A 59 -2.40 15.33 22.04
C MET A 59 -2.12 14.78 23.44
N ASP A 60 -1.64 13.53 23.56
CA ASP A 60 -1.39 12.90 24.85
C ASP A 60 -0.24 13.57 25.62
N TYR A 61 0.80 14.04 24.90
CA TYR A 61 2.00 14.63 25.49
C TYR A 61 2.08 16.16 25.37
N HIS A 62 1.01 16.82 24.94
CA HIS A 62 0.94 18.28 24.73
C HIS A 62 2.11 18.83 23.89
N LYS A 63 2.41 18.16 22.77
CA LYS A 63 3.53 18.49 21.87
C LYS A 63 3.10 19.44 20.76
N ASN A 64 4.07 20.16 20.20
CA ASN A 64 3.87 21.18 19.17
C ASN A 64 4.55 20.80 17.84
N GLY A 65 4.30 21.56 16.78
CA GLY A 65 4.75 21.24 15.40
C GLY A 65 6.24 20.92 15.22
N THR A 66 7.13 21.42 16.07
CA THR A 66 8.57 21.14 15.98
C THR A 66 8.98 19.82 16.62
N ASP A 67 8.13 19.26 17.50
CA ASP A 67 8.43 18.02 18.19
C ASP A 67 8.34 16.84 17.23
N THR A 68 9.28 15.90 17.40
CA THR A 68 9.40 14.72 16.53
C THR A 68 9.28 13.47 17.41
N PRO A 69 8.22 12.66 17.22
CA PRO A 69 8.13 11.39 17.93
C PRO A 69 9.16 10.40 17.37
N THR A 70 9.69 9.58 18.26
CA THR A 70 10.52 8.44 17.88
C THR A 70 9.64 7.30 17.36
N PRO A 71 10.17 6.43 16.47
CA PRO A 71 9.49 5.21 16.04
C PRO A 71 8.90 4.36 17.18
N ALA A 72 9.64 4.22 18.28
CA ALA A 72 9.23 3.38 19.41
C ALA A 72 8.02 3.96 20.16
N GLU A 73 7.92 5.28 20.27
CA GLU A 73 6.78 5.97 20.90
C GLU A 73 5.50 5.77 20.10
N LEU A 74 5.59 5.79 18.77
CA LEU A 74 4.41 5.59 17.93
C LEU A 74 3.97 4.13 17.88
N VAL A 75 4.91 3.20 17.71
CA VAL A 75 4.58 1.80 17.45
C VAL A 75 4.04 1.07 18.69
N ASN A 76 4.55 1.38 19.87
CA ASN A 76 4.12 0.67 21.07
C ASN A 76 2.73 1.10 21.55
N ALA A 77 2.34 2.35 21.28
CA ALA A 77 1.10 2.93 21.79
C ALA A 77 -0.01 3.07 20.75
N TYR A 78 0.33 3.51 19.52
CA TYR A 78 -0.67 3.96 18.54
C TYR A 78 -0.74 3.09 17.29
N ILE A 79 0.38 2.51 16.83
CA ILE A 79 0.43 1.63 15.66
C ILE A 79 0.46 0.17 16.12
N LYS A 80 -0.73 -0.42 16.29
CA LYS A 80 -0.86 -1.81 16.76
C LYS A 80 -0.60 -2.82 15.64
N GLY A 81 0.02 -3.96 15.98
CA GLY A 81 0.17 -5.10 15.07
C GLY A 81 1.47 -5.20 14.28
N SER A 82 2.43 -4.29 14.50
CA SER A 82 3.69 -4.25 13.75
C SER A 82 4.93 -4.70 14.55
N GLY A 83 4.73 -5.41 15.66
CA GLY A 83 5.80 -6.08 16.42
C GLY A 83 6.88 -5.15 16.97
N GLY A 84 6.54 -3.88 17.24
CA GLY A 84 7.52 -2.89 17.73
C GLY A 84 8.28 -2.13 16.63
N SER A 85 7.98 -2.37 15.35
CA SER A 85 8.56 -1.65 14.19
C SER A 85 7.51 -0.92 13.36
N LEU A 86 7.89 0.06 12.53
CA LEU A 86 6.94 0.65 11.57
C LEU A 86 6.48 -0.41 10.55
N PRO A 87 5.26 -0.30 10.01
CA PRO A 87 4.83 -1.19 8.93
C PRO A 87 5.83 -1.16 7.77
N LEU A 88 6.02 -2.30 7.11
CA LEU A 88 6.85 -2.36 5.92
C LEU A 88 6.10 -1.78 4.73
N CYS A 89 6.80 -0.99 3.91
CA CYS A 89 6.24 -0.54 2.64
C CYS A 89 6.14 -1.73 1.68
N PRO A 90 4.98 -1.97 1.04
CA PRO A 90 4.79 -3.09 0.12
C PRO A 90 5.62 -2.98 -1.17
N SER A 91 6.19 -1.80 -1.42
CA SER A 91 7.15 -1.53 -2.51
C SER A 91 8.61 -1.52 -2.02
N SER A 92 8.92 -2.11 -0.86
CA SER A 92 10.27 -2.16 -0.24
C SER A 92 10.88 -0.82 0.19
N GLY A 93 10.04 0.21 0.37
CA GLY A 93 10.46 1.52 0.88
C GLY A 93 10.58 1.59 2.40
N THR A 94 11.08 2.72 2.89
CA THR A 94 11.21 3.05 4.31
C THR A 94 10.36 4.27 4.63
N TYR A 95 9.63 4.23 5.73
CA TYR A 95 8.83 5.37 6.20
C TYR A 95 9.67 6.32 7.07
N THR A 96 9.50 7.61 6.82
CA THR A 96 10.10 8.69 7.62
C THR A 96 8.96 9.47 8.29
N ILE A 97 8.97 9.52 9.62
CA ILE A 97 7.87 10.11 10.41
C ILE A 97 7.86 11.64 10.29
N GLY A 98 9.03 12.29 10.36
CA GLY A 98 9.14 13.76 10.41
C GLY A 98 8.61 14.36 11.73
N ASN A 99 8.78 15.68 11.88
CA ASN A 99 8.20 16.42 13.02
C ASN A 99 6.68 16.54 12.87
N LEU A 100 5.98 17.03 13.88
CA LEU A 100 4.52 17.19 13.85
C LEU A 100 4.02 18.18 12.78
N ALA A 101 4.85 19.12 12.34
CA ALA A 101 4.51 20.08 11.28
C ALA A 101 4.65 19.51 9.87
N THR A 102 5.33 18.39 9.67
CA THR A 102 5.52 17.77 8.35
C THR A 102 4.74 16.47 8.21
N TRP A 103 4.24 16.20 7.01
CA TRP A 103 3.61 14.92 6.71
C TRP A 103 4.66 13.80 6.70
N PRO A 104 4.36 12.58 7.23
CA PRO A 104 5.27 11.45 7.08
C PRO A 104 5.45 11.09 5.60
N SER A 105 6.64 10.63 5.23
CA SER A 105 7.00 10.32 3.84
C SER A 105 7.50 8.88 3.68
N CYS A 106 7.52 8.40 2.43
CA CYS A 106 8.07 7.11 2.04
C CYS A 106 9.19 7.32 1.03
N SER A 107 10.28 6.55 1.12
CA SER A 107 11.42 6.68 0.20
C SER A 107 11.15 6.28 -1.26
N ILE A 108 10.07 5.52 -1.50
CA ILE A 108 9.73 4.97 -2.82
C ILE A 108 8.31 5.39 -3.26
N GLY A 109 7.48 5.86 -2.32
CA GLY A 109 6.12 6.32 -2.61
C GLY A 109 6.15 7.79 -2.99
N THR A 110 5.60 8.14 -4.14
CA THR A 110 5.28 9.53 -4.47
C THR A 110 4.24 10.03 -3.47
N ASN A 111 4.49 11.21 -2.91
CA ASN A 111 3.46 11.98 -2.20
C ASN A 111 2.45 12.50 -3.23
N ASP A 112 1.65 11.61 -3.80
CA ASP A 112 0.42 11.89 -4.55
C ASP A 112 0.41 13.22 -5.33
N THR A 113 0.85 13.22 -6.59
CA THR A 113 0.55 14.37 -7.48
C THR A 113 -0.14 13.95 -8.78
N ASP A 114 -0.88 12.84 -8.79
CA ASP A 114 -1.70 12.48 -9.96
C ASP A 114 -3.12 11.98 -9.58
N ASP A 115 -3.64 12.37 -8.40
CA ASP A 115 -5.07 12.24 -8.07
C ASP A 115 -5.74 13.65 -8.01
N PRO A 116 -6.69 13.97 -8.92
CA PRO A 116 -7.47 15.22 -8.91
C PRO A 116 -8.40 15.40 -7.70
N SER A 117 -8.45 14.43 -6.79
CA SER A 117 -9.17 14.49 -5.51
C SER A 117 -8.25 14.77 -4.31
N ASP A 118 -7.18 15.54 -4.57
CA ASP A 118 -6.26 16.14 -3.62
C ASP A 118 -7.02 16.91 -2.52
N ASP A 119 -7.38 16.20 -1.44
CA ASP A 119 -7.68 16.83 -0.16
C ASP A 119 -6.34 17.20 0.48
N HIS A 120 -5.81 18.34 0.05
CA HIS A 120 -4.96 19.16 0.90
C HIS A 120 -5.74 19.57 2.18
N ILE A 121 -5.92 18.60 3.06
CA ILE A 121 -6.29 18.70 4.46
C ILE A 121 -5.13 17.87 5.07
N TYR A 122 -3.97 18.44 5.35
CA TYR A 122 -3.77 19.51 6.32
C TYR A 122 -2.55 20.39 5.97
N LEU A 123 -2.84 21.68 5.80
CA LEU A 123 -2.10 22.83 6.36
C LEU A 123 -0.66 23.10 5.88
N HIS A 124 -0.58 23.79 4.74
CA HIS A 124 0.16 25.06 4.72
C HIS A 124 -0.46 25.99 5.78
N SER A 125 0.08 26.00 6.99
CA SER A 125 -0.13 27.09 7.97
C SER A 125 1.13 27.24 8.79
N GLY A 126 2.07 27.98 8.21
CA GLY A 126 3.34 28.38 8.81
C GLY A 126 3.76 29.72 8.24
N GLY A 127 3.06 30.76 8.67
CA GLY A 127 3.32 32.19 8.46
C GLY A 127 2.60 32.96 9.54
#